data_AF-A0A255R9P5-F1
#
_entry.id   AF-A0A255R9P5-F1
#
_cell.length_a   1.000
_cell.length_b   1.000
_cell.length_c   1.000
_cell.angle_alpha   90.00
_cell.angle_beta   90.00
_cell.angle_gamma   90.00
#
_symmetry.space_group_name_H-M   'P 1'
#
loop_
_entity.id
_entity.type
_entity.pdbx_description
1 polymer ?
#
loop_
_entity_poly.entity_id
_entity_poly.type
_entity_poly.pdbx_seq_one_letter_code
_entity_poly.pdbx_strand_id
1 'polypeptide(L)'
;MRPQALTKFVWLFLTSIFLIAGCGGSTSTSHVREISESDFQSVVLDSKDIVLVDFWATWCGPCKEQAPIIDEVAAKIGNGFDFVKVDIDLNQNLAYDYNIRALPTLAIFKDGKMVGQLVGLHEADQVQMALEKTSGQ
;
A
#
# COMPACT_ATOMS: atom_id res chain seq x y z
N MET A 1 -66.20 24.43 30.46
CA MET A 1 -65.91 25.80 30.93
C MET A 1 -65.28 25.73 32.32
N ARG A 2 -63.94 25.73 32.39
CA ARG A 2 -63.11 26.27 33.49
C ARG A 2 -61.62 26.14 33.08
N PRO A 3 -60.77 27.06 33.53
CA PRO A 3 -59.65 27.51 32.71
C PRO A 3 -58.28 27.34 33.40
N GLN A 4 -57.23 27.50 32.59
CA GLN A 4 -55.90 28.03 32.93
C GLN A 4 -54.92 27.16 33.73
N ALA A 5 -53.72 27.14 33.16
CA ALA A 5 -52.43 27.39 33.81
C ALA A 5 -51.49 26.19 34.05
N LEU A 6 -50.33 26.35 33.42
CA LEU A 6 -49.00 25.90 33.84
C LEU A 6 -48.77 24.40 33.97
N THR A 7 -48.05 23.86 32.99
CA THR A 7 -46.84 23.09 33.30
C THR A 7 -45.92 23.15 32.08
N LYS A 8 -44.73 23.70 32.33
CA LYS A 8 -43.61 23.78 31.41
C LYS A 8 -43.08 22.35 31.17
N PHE A 9 -43.27 21.82 29.98
CA PHE A 9 -42.60 20.63 29.46
C PHE A 9 -42.32 20.94 28.00
N VAL A 10 -41.12 21.42 27.65
CA VAL A 10 -40.03 20.55 27.19
C VAL A 10 -40.57 19.43 26.28
N TRP A 11 -41.29 19.84 25.24
CA TRP A 11 -41.76 19.01 24.13
C TRP A 11 -41.64 19.83 22.84
N LEU A 12 -40.40 20.19 22.51
CA LEU A 12 -39.95 20.49 21.16
C LEU A 12 -39.03 19.36 20.71
N PHE A 13 -39.56 18.14 20.80
CA PHE A 13 -39.11 16.98 20.04
C PHE A 13 -40.17 16.72 18.97
N LEU A 14 -39.72 16.37 17.76
CA LEU A 14 -40.48 15.93 16.59
C LEU A 14 -40.85 17.00 15.54
N THR A 15 -39.85 17.54 14.83
CA THR A 15 -39.76 17.43 13.35
C THR A 15 -38.74 18.42 12.82
N SER A 16 -37.54 17.95 12.50
CA SER A 16 -36.91 18.22 11.19
C SER A 16 -35.46 17.77 11.22
N ILE A 17 -35.22 16.70 10.48
CA ILE A 17 -34.08 16.61 9.58
C ILE A 17 -32.73 16.47 10.29
N PHE A 18 -32.47 15.23 10.69
CA PHE A 18 -31.16 14.59 10.48
C PHE A 18 -30.81 14.69 8.98
N LEU A 19 -30.17 15.78 8.54
CA LEU A 19 -29.50 15.81 7.23
C LEU A 19 -28.10 15.24 7.42
N ILE A 20 -28.04 13.93 7.30
CA ILE A 20 -26.84 13.14 7.09
C ILE A 20 -26.27 13.57 5.74
N ALA A 21 -25.15 14.30 5.76
CA ALA A 21 -24.27 14.43 4.61
C ALA A 21 -22.82 14.50 5.09
N GLY A 22 -22.42 13.49 5.87
CA GLY A 22 -21.00 13.14 5.99
C GLY A 22 -20.60 12.39 4.73
N CYS A 23 -20.06 13.10 3.73
CA CYS A 23 -19.22 12.47 2.72
C CYS A 23 -17.99 11.91 3.43
N GLY A 24 -18.07 10.64 3.86
CA GLY A 24 -16.90 9.88 4.27
C GLY A 24 -16.04 9.65 3.04
N GLY A 25 -15.08 10.53 2.80
CA GLY A 25 -14.01 10.29 1.84
C GLY A 25 -13.26 9.03 2.25
N SER A 26 -13.24 8.05 1.36
CA SER A 26 -12.50 6.80 1.51
C SER A 26 -11.01 7.13 1.64
N THR A 27 -10.44 6.99 2.83
CA THR A 27 -9.00 7.01 3.02
C THR A 27 -8.43 5.73 2.44
N SER A 28 -7.90 5.79 1.23
CA SER A 28 -7.10 4.72 0.64
C SER A 28 -5.75 4.71 1.36
N THR A 29 -5.60 3.87 2.38
CA THR A 29 -4.33 3.64 3.05
C THR A 29 -3.47 2.77 2.13
N SER A 30 -2.45 3.36 1.48
CA SER A 30 -1.44 2.60 0.72
C SER A 30 -0.72 1.63 1.65
N HIS A 31 -0.76 0.33 1.34
CA HIS A 31 -0.06 -0.74 2.02
C HIS A 31 1.44 -0.77 1.65
N VAL A 32 1.82 -0.09 0.57
CA VAL A 32 3.20 0.01 0.09
C VAL A 32 3.89 1.25 0.66
N ARG A 33 5.03 1.06 1.35
CA ARG A 33 5.80 2.16 1.96
C ARG A 33 6.90 2.64 1.01
N GLU A 34 7.04 3.96 0.85
CA GLU A 34 8.19 4.51 0.12
C GLU A 34 9.43 4.53 1.02
N ILE A 35 10.56 4.07 0.51
CA ILE A 35 11.83 4.06 1.24
C ILE A 35 12.96 4.61 0.38
N SER A 36 14.04 5.01 1.06
CA SER A 36 15.27 5.49 0.43
C SER A 36 16.44 4.55 0.67
N GLU A 37 17.58 4.85 0.05
CA GLU A 37 18.84 4.13 0.26
C GLU A 37 19.24 4.03 1.74
N SER A 38 18.99 5.05 2.56
CA SER A 38 19.31 5.00 4.00
C SER A 38 18.47 4.01 4.80
N ASP A 39 17.29 3.68 4.32
CA ASP A 39 16.35 2.77 4.99
C ASP A 39 16.52 1.32 4.50
N PHE A 40 17.16 1.12 3.35
CA PHE A 40 17.18 -0.16 2.64
C PHE A 40 17.78 -1.29 3.49
N GLN A 41 18.86 -1.02 4.22
CA GLN A 41 19.48 -2.00 5.11
C GLN A 41 18.49 -2.51 6.17
N SER A 42 17.86 -1.60 6.91
CA SER A 42 17.01 -1.97 8.05
C SER A 42 15.64 -2.50 7.62
N VAL A 43 15.08 -1.97 6.54
CA VAL A 43 13.72 -2.30 6.09
C VAL A 43 13.70 -3.50 5.14
N VAL A 44 14.74 -3.70 4.34
CA VAL A 44 14.78 -4.78 3.33
C VAL A 44 15.75 -5.88 3.75
N LEU A 45 16.99 -5.53 4.05
CA LEU A 45 18.05 -6.53 4.23
C LEU A 45 18.01 -7.22 5.60
N ASP A 46 17.67 -6.48 6.64
CA ASP A 46 17.56 -6.99 8.01
C ASP A 46 16.13 -7.45 8.35
N SER A 47 15.21 -7.43 7.38
CA SER A 47 13.83 -7.84 7.59
C SER A 47 13.71 -9.34 7.86
N LYS A 48 12.76 -9.69 8.74
CA LYS A 48 12.36 -11.08 8.99
C LYS A 48 11.27 -11.54 8.01
N ASP A 49 10.59 -10.58 7.39
CA ASP A 49 9.53 -10.82 6.43
C ASP A 49 10.12 -10.91 5.01
N ILE A 50 9.36 -11.48 4.08
CA ILE A 50 9.71 -11.44 2.67
C ILE A 50 9.34 -10.07 2.12
N VAL A 51 10.31 -9.33 1.61
CA VAL A 51 10.11 -7.95 1.18
C VAL A 51 10.03 -7.87 -0.33
N LEU A 52 8.92 -7.34 -0.85
CA LEU A 52 8.81 -6.94 -2.25
C LEU A 52 9.20 -5.47 -2.38
N VAL A 53 10.20 -5.20 -3.21
CA VAL A 53 10.67 -3.85 -3.56
C VAL A 53 10.23 -3.52 -4.98
N ASP A 54 9.36 -2.53 -5.14
CA ASP A 54 8.98 -1.94 -6.43
C ASP A 54 9.93 -0.80 -6.80
N PHE A 55 10.83 -1.07 -7.74
CA PHE A 55 11.65 -0.04 -8.35
C PHE A 55 10.84 0.66 -9.45
N TRP A 56 10.63 1.97 -9.26
CA TRP A 56 9.75 2.78 -10.09
C TRP A 56 10.37 4.16 -10.37
N ALA A 57 9.68 4.96 -11.21
CA ALA A 57 10.00 6.37 -11.44
C ALA A 57 8.75 7.18 -11.81
N THR A 58 8.77 8.49 -11.60
CA THR A 58 7.62 9.39 -11.83
C THR A 58 7.18 9.48 -13.30
N TRP A 59 8.13 9.33 -14.22
CA TRP A 59 7.93 9.36 -15.67
C TRP A 59 7.56 7.99 -16.27
N CYS A 60 7.54 6.94 -15.45
CA CYS A 60 7.20 5.59 -15.88
C CYS A 60 5.67 5.40 -15.94
N GLY A 61 5.11 5.32 -17.14
CA GLY A 61 3.69 5.04 -17.37
C GLY A 61 3.24 3.71 -16.74
N PRO A 62 3.85 2.57 -17.13
CA PRO A 62 3.48 1.25 -16.59
C PRO A 62 3.61 1.13 -15.06
N CYS A 63 4.52 1.88 -14.43
CA CYS A 63 4.66 1.88 -12.97
C CYS A 63 3.40 2.41 -12.26
N LYS A 64 2.69 3.36 -12.89
CA LYS A 64 1.42 3.88 -12.35
C LYS A 64 0.30 2.84 -12.37
N GLU A 65 0.37 1.90 -13.30
CA GLU A 65 -0.55 0.75 -13.37
C GLU A 65 -0.12 -0.36 -12.40
N GLN A 66 1.19 -0.58 -12.23
CA GLN A 66 1.71 -1.58 -11.31
C GLN A 66 1.43 -1.27 -9.84
N ALA A 67 1.52 0.01 -9.44
CA ALA A 67 1.34 0.44 -8.06
C ALA A 67 0.02 -0.03 -7.41
N PRO A 68 -1.17 0.19 -8.00
CA PRO A 68 -2.43 -0.32 -7.42
C PRO A 68 -2.53 -1.85 -7.42
N ILE A 69 -1.86 -2.54 -8.35
CA ILE A 69 -1.82 -4.02 -8.36
C ILE A 69 -1.03 -4.53 -7.15
N ILE A 70 0.11 -3.92 -6.84
CA ILE A 70 0.90 -4.29 -5.66
C ILE A 70 0.11 -4.00 -4.39
N ASP A 71 -0.59 -2.86 -4.33
CA ASP A 71 -1.42 -2.49 -3.17
C ASP A 71 -2.55 -3.51 -2.92
N GLU A 72 -3.18 -4.00 -3.99
CA GLU A 72 -4.18 -5.07 -3.92
C GLU A 72 -3.58 -6.38 -3.39
N VAL A 73 -2.39 -6.76 -3.87
CA VAL A 73 -1.69 -7.96 -3.37
C VAL A 73 -1.33 -7.79 -1.90
N ALA A 74 -0.79 -6.63 -1.51
CA ALA A 74 -0.42 -6.33 -0.14
C ALA A 74 -1.61 -6.37 0.83
N ALA A 75 -2.79 -5.99 0.37
CA ALA A 75 -4.03 -6.05 1.15
C ALA A 75 -4.56 -7.49 1.36
N LYS A 76 -4.23 -8.41 0.44
CA LYS A 76 -4.74 -9.80 0.42
C LYS A 76 -3.74 -10.82 0.94
N ILE A 77 -2.47 -10.61 0.67
CA ILE A 77 -1.40 -11.51 1.08
C ILE A 77 -1.32 -11.46 2.60
N GLY A 78 -1.19 -12.62 3.23
CA GLY A 78 -1.20 -12.71 4.69
C GLY A 78 0.02 -12.04 5.34
N ASN A 79 0.20 -12.33 6.63
CA ASN A 79 1.38 -11.87 7.36
C ASN A 79 2.67 -12.51 6.82
N GLY A 80 3.82 -11.89 7.11
CA GLY A 80 5.14 -12.38 6.69
C GLY A 80 5.64 -11.80 5.36
N PHE A 81 4.93 -10.80 4.85
CA PHE A 81 5.32 -10.06 3.66
C PHE A 81 5.30 -8.57 3.95
N ASP A 82 6.27 -7.86 3.41
CA ASP A 82 6.39 -6.41 3.52
C ASP A 82 6.55 -5.82 2.12
N PHE A 83 5.94 -4.65 1.89
CA PHE A 83 5.90 -4.03 0.57
C PHE A 83 6.48 -2.63 0.63
N VAL A 84 7.49 -2.40 -0.20
CA VAL A 84 8.15 -1.11 -0.30
C VAL A 84 8.35 -0.71 -1.76
N LYS A 85 8.52 0.60 -2.00
CA LYS A 85 8.85 1.14 -3.30
C LYS A 85 10.03 2.10 -3.21
N VAL A 86 10.84 2.12 -4.27
CA VAL A 86 12.06 2.93 -4.38
C VAL A 86 12.02 3.70 -5.71
N ASP A 87 12.08 5.03 -5.63
CA ASP A 87 12.27 5.87 -6.81
C ASP A 87 13.74 5.77 -7.27
N ILE A 88 13.96 5.27 -8.49
CA ILE A 88 15.31 5.07 -9.02
C ILE A 88 16.02 6.39 -9.35
N ASP A 89 15.29 7.49 -9.59
CA ASP A 89 15.89 8.79 -9.91
C ASP A 89 16.61 9.37 -8.69
N LEU A 90 16.06 9.10 -7.50
CA LEU A 90 16.58 9.55 -6.21
C LEU A 90 17.58 8.55 -5.59
N ASN A 91 17.52 7.28 -5.98
CA ASN A 91 18.30 6.18 -5.39
C ASN A 91 19.09 5.41 -6.45
N GLN A 92 19.91 6.13 -7.24
CA GLN A 92 20.61 5.57 -8.41
C GLN A 92 21.60 4.45 -8.06
N ASN A 93 22.22 4.51 -6.88
CA ASN A 93 23.13 3.45 -6.42
C ASN A 93 22.38 2.13 -6.22
N LEU A 94 21.21 2.15 -5.57
CA LEU A 94 20.38 0.96 -5.43
C LEU A 94 19.99 0.37 -6.79
N ALA A 95 19.60 1.23 -7.74
CA ALA A 95 19.27 0.80 -9.09
C ALA A 95 20.47 0.14 -9.79
N TYR A 96 21.68 0.67 -9.59
CA TYR A 96 22.92 0.10 -10.12
C TYR A 96 23.26 -1.25 -9.45
N ASP A 97 23.29 -1.30 -8.12
CA ASP A 97 23.70 -2.47 -7.33
C ASP A 97 22.80 -3.68 -7.57
N TYR A 98 21.50 -3.46 -7.71
CA TYR A 98 20.51 -4.50 -8.02
C TYR A 98 20.24 -4.66 -9.52
N ASN A 99 21.04 -4.01 -10.37
CA ASN A 99 21.00 -4.16 -11.83
C ASN A 99 19.60 -3.91 -12.42
N ILE A 100 18.95 -2.84 -11.97
CA ILE A 100 17.62 -2.40 -12.43
C ILE A 100 17.77 -1.72 -13.79
N ARG A 101 17.42 -2.45 -14.86
CA ARG A 101 17.58 -2.00 -16.26
C ARG A 101 16.28 -1.62 -16.96
N ALA A 102 15.15 -1.92 -16.34
CA ALA A 102 13.82 -1.65 -16.88
C ALA A 102 12.85 -1.37 -15.73
N LEU A 103 11.82 -0.58 -16.01
CA LEU A 103 10.79 -0.23 -15.05
C LEU A 103 9.40 -0.67 -15.53
N PRO A 104 8.49 -1.05 -14.60
CA PRO A 104 8.79 -1.35 -13.21
C PRO A 104 9.65 -2.62 -13.09
N THR A 105 10.38 -2.75 -11.99
CA THR A 105 11.04 -4.00 -11.61
C THR A 105 10.66 -4.31 -10.17
N LEU A 106 10.10 -5.50 -9.94
CA LEU A 106 9.77 -5.99 -8.61
C LEU A 106 10.86 -6.96 -8.17
N ALA A 107 11.64 -6.58 -7.17
CA ALA A 107 12.66 -7.44 -6.57
C ALA A 107 12.13 -8.05 -5.26
N ILE A 108 12.35 -9.34 -5.06
CA ILE A 108 11.89 -10.08 -3.89
C ILE A 108 13.10 -10.43 -3.03
N PHE A 109 13.05 -10.01 -1.77
CA PHE A 109 14.10 -10.23 -0.79
C PHE A 109 13.64 -11.18 0.31
N LYS A 110 14.54 -12.08 0.71
CA LYS A 110 14.37 -12.98 1.85
C LYS A 110 15.73 -13.19 2.52
N ASP A 111 15.77 -13.09 3.84
CA ASP A 111 16.99 -13.25 4.65
C ASP A 111 18.17 -12.41 4.12
N GLY A 112 17.88 -11.15 3.76
CA GLY A 112 18.87 -10.19 3.24
C GLY A 112 19.39 -10.48 1.83
N LYS A 113 18.77 -11.40 1.09
CA LYS A 113 19.17 -11.76 -0.28
C LYS A 113 18.05 -11.52 -1.27
N MET A 114 18.38 -11.02 -2.44
CA MET A 114 17.46 -10.98 -3.57
C MET A 114 17.31 -12.39 -4.13
N VAL A 115 16.11 -12.95 -3.99
CA VAL A 115 15.78 -14.35 -4.32
C VAL A 115 14.88 -14.47 -5.55
N GLY A 116 14.26 -13.37 -5.97
CA GLY A 116 13.42 -13.31 -7.16
C GLY A 116 13.36 -11.91 -7.74
N GLN A 117 13.03 -11.84 -9.03
CA GLN A 117 12.83 -10.58 -9.74
C GLN A 117 11.79 -10.77 -10.84
N LEU A 118 10.88 -9.81 -10.95
CA LEU A 118 9.90 -9.68 -12.01
C LEU A 118 10.14 -8.36 -12.74
N VAL A 119 10.18 -8.37 -14.07
CA VAL A 119 10.55 -7.19 -14.87
C VAL A 119 9.40 -6.84 -15.80
N GLY A 120 8.95 -5.58 -15.72
CA GLY A 120 7.80 -5.09 -16.45
C GLY A 120 6.51 -5.17 -15.64
N LEU A 121 5.39 -4.87 -16.29
CA LEU A 121 4.06 -4.93 -15.70
C LEU A 121 3.63 -6.39 -15.48
N HIS A 122 3.12 -6.69 -14.29
CA HIS A 122 2.63 -8.00 -13.87
C HIS A 122 1.30 -7.88 -13.14
N GLU A 123 0.39 -8.80 -13.45
CA GLU A 123 -0.92 -8.92 -12.81
C GLU A 123 -0.80 -9.44 -11.37
N ALA A 124 -1.83 -9.17 -10.55
CA ALA A 124 -1.85 -9.53 -9.12
C ALA A 124 -1.52 -11.01 -8.87
N ASP A 125 -2.12 -11.91 -9.64
CA ASP A 125 -1.91 -13.35 -9.52
C ASP A 125 -0.43 -13.73 -9.77
N GLN A 126 0.24 -13.08 -10.71
CA GLN A 126 1.65 -13.35 -11.02
C GLN A 126 2.57 -12.89 -9.89
N VAL A 127 2.28 -11.71 -9.33
CA VAL A 127 3.02 -11.16 -8.19
C VAL A 127 2.82 -12.04 -6.95
N GLN A 128 1.58 -12.43 -6.66
CA GLN A 128 1.26 -13.30 -5.53
C GLN A 128 1.94 -14.67 -5.66
N MET A 129 1.86 -15.31 -6.84
CA MET A 129 2.54 -16.59 -7.09
C MET A 129 4.05 -16.52 -6.89
N ALA A 130 4.70 -15.43 -7.30
CA ALA A 130 6.14 -15.25 -7.11
C ALA A 130 6.53 -15.13 -5.63
N LEU A 131 5.71 -14.43 -4.84
CA LEU A 131 5.90 -14.28 -3.40
C LEU A 131 5.71 -15.61 -2.66
N GLU A 132 4.61 -16.32 -2.93
CA GLU A 132 4.30 -17.60 -2.29
C GLU A 132 5.34 -18.68 -2.61
N LYS A 133 5.83 -18.73 -3.86
CA LYS A 133 6.91 -19.63 -4.26
C LYS A 133 8.18 -19.38 -3.45
N THR A 134 8.48 -18.11 -3.17
CA THR A 134 9.65 -17.70 -2.40
C THR A 134 9.51 -18.06 -0.92
N SER A 135 8.30 -18.02 -0.36
CA SER A 135 8.04 -18.45 1.03
C SER A 135 8.39 -19.90 1.27
N GLY A 136 8.19 -20.77 0.28
CA GLY A 136 8.48 -22.20 0.36
C GLY A 136 9.95 -22.61 0.16
N GLN A 137 10.84 -21.68 -0.19
CA GLN A 137 12.28 -21.93 -0.39
C GLN A 137 13.10 -21.70 0.87
#